data_AF-A0A9D1EWL2-F1
#
_entry.id   AF-A0A9D1EWL2-F1
#
_cell.length_a   1.000
_cell.length_b   1.000
_cell.length_c   1.000
_cell.angle_alpha   90.00
_cell.angle_beta   90.00
_cell.angle_gamma   90.00
#
_symmetry.space_group_name_H-M   'P 1'
#
loop_
_entity.id
_entity.type
_entity.pdbx_description
1 polymer ?
#
loop_
_entity_poly.entity_id
_entity_poly.type
_entity_poly.pdbx_seq_one_letter_code
_entity_poly.pdbx_strand_id
1 'polypeptide(L)' 'MLDLSMEKEMDIEKTNFMMKFFVLQNLYFEEQNYLEILKGYCENSLENSDELNKIYPILNIIYELHLKVVKEAEKLISDF' A
#
# COMPACT_ATOMS: atom_id res chain seq x y z
N MET A 1 42.19 -11.91 -0.44
CA MET A 1 41.38 -11.12 -1.38
C MET A 1 39.98 -11.68 -1.30
N LEU A 2 39.03 -10.92 -0.75
CA LEU A 2 37.63 -11.14 -1.13
C LEU A 2 37.57 -10.93 -2.65
N ASP A 3 37.00 -11.90 -3.35
CA ASP A 3 36.97 -11.92 -4.80
C ASP A 3 36.14 -10.72 -5.29
N LEU A 4 36.73 -9.88 -6.15
CA LEU A 4 36.08 -8.70 -6.74
C LEU A 4 34.76 -9.07 -7.47
N SER A 5 34.57 -10.34 -7.82
CA SER A 5 33.32 -10.88 -8.33
C SER A 5 32.20 -10.86 -7.27
N MET A 6 32.49 -11.29 -6.04
CA MET A 6 31.53 -11.35 -4.93
C MET A 6 31.10 -9.95 -4.46
N GLU A 7 32.02 -8.98 -4.46
CA GLU A 7 31.69 -7.58 -4.12
C GLU A 7 30.71 -6.97 -5.14
N LYS A 8 30.91 -7.25 -6.44
CA LYS A 8 30.01 -6.78 -7.50
C LYS A 8 28.64 -7.43 -7.45
N GLU A 9 28.57 -8.74 -7.17
CA GLU A 9 27.29 -9.44 -7.01
C GLU A 9 26.48 -8.87 -5.83
N MET A 10 27.14 -8.60 -4.70
CA MET A 10 26.51 -7.99 -3.53
C MET A 10 25.98 -6.57 -3.80
N ASP A 11 26.68 -5.78 -4.62
CA ASP A 11 26.23 -4.44 -5.02
C ASP A 11 25.02 -4.49 -5.97
N ILE A 12 24.98 -5.48 -6.87
CA ILE A 12 23.81 -5.72 -7.74
C ILE A 12 22.59 -6.13 -6.91
N GLU A 13 22.77 -7.02 -5.93
CA GLU A 13 21.70 -7.43 -5.02
C GLU A 13 21.15 -6.25 -4.21
N LYS A 14 22.03 -5.41 -3.64
CA LYS A 14 21.62 -4.18 -2.93
C LYS A 14 20.85 -3.23 -3.83
N THR A 15 21.31 -3.03 -5.06
CA THR A 15 20.63 -2.16 -6.03
C THR A 15 19.24 -2.72 -6.37
N ASN A 16 19.14 -4.02 -6.61
CA ASN A 16 17.86 -4.69 -6.89
C ASN A 16 16.90 -4.61 -5.69
N PHE A 17 17.42 -4.75 -4.47
CA PHE A 17 16.64 -4.58 -3.25
C PHE A 17 16.10 -3.15 -3.14
N MET A 18 16.96 -2.13 -3.27
CA MET A 18 16.56 -0.72 -3.20
C MET A 18 15.50 -0.37 -4.23
N MET A 19 15.62 -0.86 -5.47
CA MET A 19 14.60 -0.64 -6.50
C MET A 19 13.24 -1.24 -6.11
N LYS A 20 13.22 -2.47 -5.59
CA LYS A 20 11.97 -3.10 -5.12
C LYS A 20 11.37 -2.36 -3.94
N PHE A 21 12.20 -1.87 -3.03
CA PHE A 21 11.77 -1.08 -1.88
C PHE A 21 11.11 0.24 -2.32
N PHE A 22 11.70 0.97 -3.28
CA PHE A 22 11.09 2.18 -3.83
C PHE A 22 9.73 1.90 -4.51
N VAL A 23 9.63 0.79 -5.25
CA VAL A 23 8.33 0.38 -5.83
C VAL A 23 7.30 0.12 -4.74
N LEU A 24 7.68 -0.59 -3.67
CA LEU A 24 6.79 -0.85 -2.53
C LEU A 24 6.34 0.45 -1.84
N GLN A 25 7.26 1.38 -1.61
CA GLN A 25 6.93 2.69 -1.02
C GLN A 25 5.94 3.48 -1.88
N ASN A 26 6.12 3.50 -3.20
CA ASN A 26 5.19 4.19 -4.09
C ASN A 26 3.79 3.56 -4.07
N LEU A 27 3.71 2.23 -4.13
CA LEU A 27 2.44 1.51 -4.03
C LEU A 27 1.74 1.77 -2.69
N TYR A 28 2.50 1.84 -1.59
CA TYR A 28 1.98 2.20 -0.28
C TYR A 28 1.34 3.60 -0.28
N PHE A 29 2.02 4.61 -0.85
CA PHE A 29 1.47 5.96 -0.95
C PHE A 29 0.22 6.04 -1.85
N GLU A 30 0.23 5.34 -2.99
CA GLU A 30 -0.95 5.26 -3.86
C GLU A 30 -2.15 4.65 -3.12
N GLU A 31 -1.91 3.58 -2.35
CA GLU A 31 -2.93 2.90 -1.57
C GLU A 31 -3.50 3.80 -0.45
N GLN A 32 -2.66 4.59 0.21
CA GLN A 32 -3.14 5.59 1.17
C GLN A 32 -4.07 6.63 0.51
N ASN A 33 -3.74 7.10 -0.69
CA ASN A 33 -4.60 8.03 -1.42
C ASN A 33 -5.96 7.40 -1.78
N TYR A 34 -5.97 6.12 -2.17
CA TYR A 34 -7.21 5.39 -2.44
C TYR A 34 -8.08 5.24 -1.19
N LEU A 35 -7.46 4.97 -0.04
CA LEU A 35 -8.16 4.91 1.25
C LEU A 35 -8.83 6.23 1.62
N GLU A 36 -8.18 7.38 1.38
CA GLU A 36 -8.79 8.68 1.64
C GLU A 36 -10.04 8.92 0.78
N ILE A 37 -9.98 8.58 -0.51
CA ILE A 37 -11.11 8.67 -1.43
C ILE A 37 -12.26 7.77 -0.94
N LEU A 38 -11.95 6.51 -0.62
CA LEU A 38 -12.94 5.52 -0.22
C LEU A 38 -13.59 5.87 1.12
N LYS A 39 -12.82 6.41 2.06
CA LYS A 39 -13.32 6.96 3.32
C LYS A 39 -14.32 8.09 3.06
N GLY A 40 -14.00 9.00 2.13
CA GLY A 40 -14.91 10.06 1.72
C GLY A 40 -16.26 9.53 1.23
N TYR A 41 -16.27 8.44 0.45
CA TYR A 41 -17.52 7.79 0.06
C TYR A 41 -18.24 7.14 1.25
N CYS A 42 -17.53 6.44 2.14
CA CYS A 42 -18.16 5.78 3.29
C CYS A 42 -18.76 6.76 4.31
N GLU A 43 -18.18 7.95 4.44
CA GLU A 43 -18.63 9.00 5.38
C GLU A 43 -19.66 9.96 4.75
N ASN A 44 -19.86 9.93 3.43
CA ASN A 44 -20.80 10.82 2.76
C ASN A 44 -22.26 10.42 3.04
N SER A 45 -22.85 11.04 4.07
CA SER A 45 -24.24 10.83 4.47
C SER A 45 -25.26 11.68 3.69
N LEU A 46 -24.83 12.48 2.70
CA LEU A 46 -25.71 13.37 1.95
C LEU A 46 -26.52 12.64 0.87
N GLU A 47 -26.05 11.47 0.41
CA GLU A 47 -26.73 10.68 -0.63
C GLU A 47 -27.60 9.57 -0.02
N ASN A 48 -28.84 9.92 0.36
CA ASN A 48 -29.84 8.97 0.89
C ASN A 48 -30.59 8.20 -0.22
N SER A 49 -29.87 7.65 -1.21
CA SER A 49 -30.48 6.73 -2.18
C SER A 49 -30.50 5.30 -1.60
N ASP A 50 -31.63 4.61 -1.74
CA ASP A 50 -31.78 3.21 -1.35
C ASP A 50 -30.82 2.28 -2.10
N GLU A 51 -30.39 2.66 -3.31
CA GLU A 51 -29.36 1.97 -4.07
C GLU A 51 -27.97 2.18 -3.47
N LEU A 52 -27.63 3.41 -3.06
CA LEU A 52 -26.33 3.72 -2.45
C LEU A 52 -26.16 3.08 -1.08
N ASN A 53 -27.24 3.02 -0.29
CA ASN A 53 -27.26 2.31 1.00
C ASN A 53 -26.93 0.81 0.90
N LYS A 54 -27.11 0.19 -0.28
CA LYS A 54 -26.70 -1.20 -0.53
C LYS A 54 -25.21 -1.32 -0.87
N ILE A 55 -24.60 -0.24 -1.37
CA ILE A 55 -23.21 -0.20 -1.84
C ILE A 55 -22.27 0.17 -0.69
N TYR A 56 -22.66 1.09 0.20
CA TYR A 56 -21.81 1.55 1.31
C TYR A 56 -21.26 0.42 2.21
N PRO A 57 -22.03 -0.62 2.59
CA PRO A 57 -21.48 -1.73 3.38
C PRO A 57 -20.36 -2.48 2.64
N ILE A 58 -20.47 -2.62 1.31
CA ILE A 58 -19.45 -3.26 0.47
C ILE A 58 -18.21 -2.37 0.40
N LEU A 59 -18.38 -1.06 0.21
CA LEU A 59 -17.27 -0.10 0.22
C LEU A 59 -16.53 -0.10 1.56
N ASN A 60 -17.24 -0.20 2.67
CA ASN A 60 -16.62 -0.28 3.99
C ASN A 60 -15.81 -1.57 4.18
N ILE A 61 -16.28 -2.71 3.66
CA ILE A 61 -15.50 -3.96 3.65
C ILE A 61 -14.21 -3.80 2.83
N ILE A 62 -14.31 -3.18 1.65
CA ILE A 62 -13.14 -2.91 0.81
C ILE A 62 -12.16 -2.00 1.56
N TYR A 63 -12.64 -0.93 2.19
CA TYR A 63 -11.81 -0.01 2.97
C TYR A 63 -11.02 -0.74 4.07
N GLU A 64 -11.69 -1.57 4.87
CA GLU A 64 -11.04 -2.32 5.93
C GLU A 64 -10.02 -3.35 5.41
N LEU A 65 -10.24 -3.94 4.24
CA LEU A 65 -9.27 -4.85 3.61
C LEU A 65 -8.02 -4.09 3.16
N HIS A 66 -8.20 -2.97 2.46
CA HIS A 66 -7.11 -2.14 1.98
C HIS A 66 -6.32 -1.51 3.15
N LEU A 67 -7.00 -1.09 4.22
CA LEU A 67 -6.36 -0.59 5.43
C LEU A 67 -5.45 -1.63 6.11
N LYS A 68 -5.83 -2.91 6.09
CA LYS A 68 -4.98 -4.00 6.58
C LYS A 68 -3.72 -4.16 5.73
N VAL A 69 -3.86 -4.10 4.40
CA VAL A 69 -2.71 -4.18 3.48
C VAL A 69 -1.73 -3.05 3.75
N VAL A 70 -2.21 -1.81 3.87
CA VAL A 70 -1.38 -0.64 4.19
C VAL A 70 -0.65 -0.81 5.52
N LYS A 71 -1.33 -1.28 6.57
CA LYS A 71 -0.69 -1.50 7.88
C LYS A 71 0.41 -2.55 7.84
N GLU A 72 0.24 -3.62 7.08
CA GLU A 72 1.29 -4.63 6.91
C GLU A 72 2.45 -4.11 6.05
N ALA A 73 2.16 -3.35 4.99
CA ALA A 73 3.18 -2.69 4.18
C ALA A 73 3.97 -1.64 4.97
N GLU A 74 3.31 -0.88 5.86
CA GLU A 74 3.96 0.09 6.74
C GLU A 74 4.98 -0.58 7.67
N LYS A 75 4.60 -1.70 8.31
CA LYS A 75 5.54 -2.49 9.13
C LYS A 75 6.74 -2.97 8.33
N LEU A 76 6.49 -3.51 7.14
CA LEU A 76 7.55 -3.96 6.25
C LEU A 76 8.48 -2.82 5.85
N ILE A 77 7.97 -1.60 5.68
CA ILE A 77 8.79 -0.43 5.35
C ILE A 77 9.53 0.10 6.59
N SER A 78 8.90 0.09 7.77
CA SER A 78 9.47 0.63 9.02
C SER A 78 10.55 -0.24 9.66
N ASP A 79 10.51 -1.55 9.40
CA ASP A 79 11.47 -2.52 9.92
C ASP A 79 12.81 -2.54 9.15
N PHE A 80 12.93 -1.70 8.10
CA PHE A 80 14.17 -1.44 7.36
C PHE A 80 14.81 -0.10 7.74
#